data_AF-A0A2U9SZV7-F1
#
_entry.id   AF-A0A2U9SZV7-F1
#
_cell.length_a   1.000
_cell.length_b   1.000
_cell.length_c   1.000
_cell.angle_alpha   90.00
_cell.angle_beta   90.00
_cell.angle_gamma   90.00
#
_symmetry.space_group_name_H-M   'P 1'
#
loop_
_entity.id
_entity.type
_entity.pdbx_description
1 polymer ?
#
loop_
_entity_poly.entity_id
_entity_poly.type
_entity_poly.pdbx_seq_one_letter_code
_entity_poly.pdbx_strand_id
1 'polypeptide(L)'
;MNMTFRLPVALQRHENERFDIDAQDDETFADKQVEFIRALYGHALYLRTCGREAAVGDAFLAGIVNVLEALELNSPEEAQQCLTRLKQIMDAVFSRRPTDGMEVSEA
;
A
#
# COMPACT_ATOMS: atom_id res chain seq x y z
N MET A 1 -27.52 10.20 -8.01
CA MET A 1 -27.23 9.52 -6.73
C MET A 1 -25.97 10.19 -6.19
N ASN A 2 -26.02 10.88 -5.04
CA ASN A 2 -24.79 11.39 -4.42
C ASN A 2 -24.01 10.17 -3.93
N MET A 3 -23.04 9.71 -4.72
CA MET A 3 -22.06 8.74 -4.27
C MET A 3 -21.04 9.50 -3.42
N THR A 4 -21.27 9.51 -2.12
CA THR A 4 -20.34 10.10 -1.15
C THR A 4 -19.23 9.08 -0.90
N PHE A 5 -18.06 9.31 -1.51
CA PHE A 5 -16.85 8.55 -1.24
C PHE A 5 -16.26 9.01 0.11
N ARG A 6 -16.05 8.08 1.04
CA ARG A 6 -15.49 8.36 2.37
C ARG A 6 -13.97 8.31 2.29
N LEU A 7 -13.32 9.33 2.85
CA LEU A 7 -11.87 9.40 2.90
C LEU A 7 -11.33 8.65 4.14
N PRO A 8 -10.16 7.98 4.02
CA PRO A 8 -9.46 7.42 5.18
C PRO A 8 -9.05 8.51 6.16
N VAL A 9 -8.83 8.17 7.43
CA VAL A 9 -8.52 9.14 8.51
C VAL A 9 -7.38 10.09 8.13
N ALA A 10 -6.33 9.59 7.49
CA ALA A 10 -5.20 10.40 7.05
C ALA A 10 -5.59 11.55 6.09
N LEU A 11 -6.72 11.41 5.39
CA LEU A 11 -7.24 12.36 4.41
C LEU A 11 -8.48 13.12 4.89
N GLN A 12 -9.03 12.83 6.07
CA GLN A 12 -10.23 13.52 6.57
C GLN A 12 -10.02 15.04 6.72
N ARG A 13 -8.82 15.48 7.09
CA ARG A 13 -8.49 16.92 7.13
C ARG A 13 -8.47 17.60 5.76
N HIS A 14 -8.50 16.81 4.69
CA HIS A 14 -8.51 17.23 3.29
C HIS A 14 -9.89 16.99 2.64
N GLU A 15 -10.95 16.73 3.43
CA GLU A 15 -12.29 16.43 2.92
C GLU A 15 -12.90 17.54 2.03
N ASN A 16 -12.44 18.78 2.22
CA ASN A 16 -12.88 19.94 1.45
C ASN A 16 -11.99 20.21 0.21
N GLU A 17 -10.89 19.47 0.05
CA GLU A 17 -10.10 19.50 -1.18
C GLU A 17 -10.90 18.76 -2.26
N ARG A 18 -11.25 19.47 -3.34
CA ARG A 18 -11.85 18.82 -4.50
C ARG A 18 -10.79 17.98 -5.18
N PHE A 19 -10.92 16.67 -5.08
CA PHE A 19 -10.25 15.73 -5.97
C PHE A 19 -11.03 15.74 -7.28
N ASP A 20 -10.40 16.18 -8.36
CA ASP A 20 -10.93 15.94 -9.70
C ASP A 20 -10.86 14.43 -9.95
N ILE A 21 -12.01 13.78 -9.88
CA ILE A 21 -12.16 12.38 -10.28
C ILE A 21 -12.39 12.39 -11.79
N ASP A 22 -11.29 12.55 -12.53
CA ASP A 22 -11.32 12.33 -13.97
C ASP A 22 -11.65 10.87 -14.25
N ALA A 23 -12.36 10.61 -15.35
CA ALA A 23 -12.54 9.24 -15.83
C ALA A 23 -11.15 8.66 -16.13
N GLN A 24 -10.75 7.62 -15.40
CA GLN A 24 -9.48 6.94 -15.59
C GLN A 24 -9.67 5.68 -16.42
N ASP A 25 -8.86 5.53 -17.46
CA ASP A 25 -8.62 4.25 -18.12
C ASP A 25 -7.49 3.49 -17.42
N ASP A 26 -7.26 2.25 -17.86
CA ASP A 26 -6.26 1.35 -17.28
C ASP A 26 -4.83 1.91 -17.40
N GLU A 27 -4.52 2.65 -18.47
CA GLU A 27 -3.21 3.26 -18.70
C GLU A 27 -2.97 4.41 -17.72
N THR A 28 -3.93 5.32 -17.59
CA THR A 28 -3.87 6.42 -16.63
C THR A 28 -3.77 5.89 -15.20
N PHE A 29 -4.51 4.83 -14.88
CA PHE A 29 -4.44 4.18 -13.58
C PHE A 29 -3.04 3.59 -13.32
N ALA A 30 -2.43 2.92 -14.29
CA ALA A 30 -1.08 2.37 -14.17
C ALA A 30 -0.03 3.48 -13.91
N ASP A 31 -0.13 4.60 -14.61
CA ASP A 31 0.75 5.76 -14.37
C ASP A 31 0.59 6.32 -12.96
N LYS A 32 -0.65 6.41 -12.46
CA LYS A 32 -0.94 6.85 -11.08
C LYS A 32 -0.38 5.88 -10.04
N GLN A 33 -0.35 4.58 -10.32
CA GLN A 33 0.32 3.61 -9.44
C GLN A 33 1.83 3.87 -9.38
N VAL A 34 2.47 4.18 -10.51
CA VAL A 34 3.90 4.51 -10.54
C VAL A 34 4.19 5.78 -9.74
N GLU A 35 3.35 6.81 -9.88
CA GLU A 35 3.44 8.06 -9.10
C GLU A 35 3.32 7.79 -7.60
N PHE A 36 2.34 6.98 -7.19
CA PHE A 36 2.15 6.59 -5.80
C PHE A 36 3.40 5.89 -5.23
N ILE A 37 3.95 4.91 -5.96
CA ILE A 37 5.16 4.20 -5.54
C ILE A 37 6.35 5.16 -5.41
N ARG A 38 6.53 6.08 -6.36
CA ARG A 38 7.59 7.11 -6.28
C ARG A 38 7.44 7.99 -5.04
N ALA A 39 6.22 8.40 -4.71
CA ALA A 39 5.94 9.19 -3.51
C ALA A 39 6.29 8.42 -2.22
N LEU A 40 5.97 7.12 -2.14
CA LEU A 40 6.35 6.28 -1.00
C LEU A 40 7.88 6.21 -0.81
N TYR A 41 8.64 6.03 -1.90
CA TYR A 41 10.10 6.03 -1.82
C TYR A 41 10.68 7.40 -1.46
N GLY A 42 10.09 8.49 -1.96
CA GLY A 42 10.43 9.85 -1.55
C GLY A 42 10.24 10.06 -0.04
N HIS A 43 9.11 9.58 0.50
CA HIS A 43 8.85 9.64 1.94
C HIS A 43 9.81 8.76 2.74
N ALA A 44 10.13 7.56 2.27
CA ALA A 44 11.12 6.69 2.90
C ALA A 44 12.51 7.35 2.94
N LEU A 45 12.91 8.06 1.87
CA LEU A 45 14.15 8.82 1.86
C LEU A 45 14.12 9.94 2.92
N TYR A 46 13.03 10.70 2.99
CA TYR A 46 12.85 11.70 4.04
C TYR A 46 12.95 11.08 5.45
N LEU A 47 12.22 10.02 5.75
CA LEU A 47 12.26 9.34 7.04
C LEU A 47 13.69 8.84 7.39
N ARG A 48 14.42 8.35 6.40
CA ARG A 48 15.83 7.98 6.55
C ARG A 48 16.69 9.18 6.94
N THR A 49 16.50 10.35 6.31
CA THR A 49 17.22 11.58 6.70
C THR A 49 16.88 12.04 8.12
N CYS A 50 15.70 11.68 8.63
CA CYS A 50 15.30 11.93 10.01
C CYS A 50 15.79 10.85 11.00
N GLY A 51 16.64 9.90 10.57
CA GLY A 51 17.22 8.88 11.44
C GLY A 51 16.34 7.65 11.69
N ARG A 52 15.30 7.42 10.89
CA ARG A 52 14.47 6.20 10.99
C ARG A 52 15.20 5.00 10.39
N GLU A 53 15.41 3.96 11.20
CA GLU A 53 16.08 2.73 10.77
C GLU A 53 15.25 1.91 9.77
N ALA A 54 13.94 1.82 9.98
CA ALA A 54 13.01 1.04 9.14
C ALA A 54 12.21 1.89 8.13
N ALA A 55 12.82 2.96 7.62
CA ALA A 55 12.13 4.01 6.85
C ALA A 55 11.30 3.53 5.63
N VAL A 56 11.77 2.50 4.91
CA VAL A 56 11.02 1.94 3.78
C VAL A 56 9.78 1.20 4.28
N GLY A 57 9.92 0.35 5.29
CA GLY A 57 8.79 -0.37 5.88
C GLY A 57 7.75 0.59 6.45
N ASP A 58 8.20 1.63 7.16
CA ASP A 58 7.33 2.66 7.73
C ASP A 58 6.50 3.38 6.64
N ALA A 59 7.13 3.80 5.55
CA ALA A 59 6.44 4.49 4.46
C ALA A 59 5.42 3.59 3.75
N PHE A 60 5.81 2.36 3.41
CA PHE A 60 4.91 1.41 2.73
C PHE A 60 3.75 0.97 3.63
N LEU A 61 4.00 0.72 4.92
CA LEU A 61 2.95 0.34 5.87
C LEU A 61 1.89 1.45 5.99
N ALA A 62 2.32 2.71 6.13
CA ALA A 62 1.41 3.85 6.19
C ALA A 62 0.55 3.96 4.91
N GLY A 63 1.17 3.79 3.73
CA GLY A 63 0.46 3.80 2.45
C GLY A 63 -0.59 2.69 2.34
N ILE A 64 -0.22 1.44 2.67
CA ILE A 64 -1.11 0.28 2.59
C ILE A 64 -2.30 0.43 3.55
N VAL A 65 -2.05 0.87 4.79
CA VAL A 65 -3.12 1.06 5.79
C VAL A 65 -4.16 2.06 5.29
N ASN A 66 -3.74 3.19 4.71
CA ASN A 66 -4.67 4.19 4.19
C ASN A 66 -5.51 3.65 3.02
N VAL A 67 -4.94 2.83 2.14
CA VAL A 67 -5.67 2.19 1.02
C VAL A 67 -6.69 1.18 1.54
N LEU A 68 -6.31 0.34 2.50
CA LEU A 68 -7.21 -0.64 3.10
C LEU A 68 -8.36 0.04 3.87
N GLU A 69 -8.06 1.11 4.60
CA GLU A 69 -9.08 1.91 5.30
C GLU A 69 -10.06 2.54 4.31
N ALA A 70 -9.57 3.14 3.22
CA ALA A 70 -10.42 3.69 2.17
C ALA A 70 -11.32 2.61 1.55
N LEU A 71 -10.79 1.41 1.34
CA LEU A 71 -11.57 0.31 0.79
C LEU A 71 -12.65 -0.18 1.77
N GLU A 72 -12.31 -0.32 3.05
CA GLU A 72 -13.27 -0.71 4.11
C GLU A 72 -14.40 0.32 4.26
N LEU A 73 -14.08 1.61 4.19
CA LEU A 73 -15.08 2.68 4.34
C LEU A 73 -16.07 2.77 3.18
N ASN A 74 -15.69 2.32 1.99
CA ASN A 74 -16.47 2.50 0.75
C ASN A 74 -17.07 1.20 0.21
N SER A 75 -16.39 0.06 0.39
CA SER A 75 -16.81 -1.26 -0.10
C SER A 75 -16.34 -2.38 0.86
N PRO A 76 -16.95 -2.56 2.05
CA PRO A 76 -16.50 -3.54 3.04
C PRO A 76 -16.39 -4.98 2.52
N GLU A 77 -17.35 -5.39 1.67
CA GLU A 77 -17.36 -6.74 1.07
C GLU A 77 -16.18 -6.95 0.11
N GLU A 78 -15.80 -5.92 -0.64
CA GLU A 78 -14.64 -5.93 -1.53
C GLU A 78 -13.33 -5.81 -0.74
N ALA A 79 -13.34 -5.08 0.38
CA ALA A 79 -12.21 -4.93 1.28
C ALA A 79 -11.72 -6.28 1.80
N GLN A 80 -12.65 -7.13 2.24
CA GLN A 80 -12.33 -8.47 2.72
C GLN A 80 -11.71 -9.35 1.61
N GLN A 81 -12.22 -9.26 0.38
CA GLN A 81 -11.68 -10.00 -0.76
C GLN A 81 -10.28 -9.49 -1.14
N CYS A 82 -10.10 -8.17 -1.15
CA CYS A 82 -8.81 -7.54 -1.44
C CYS A 82 -7.76 -7.92 -0.40
N LEU A 83 -8.10 -7.85 0.90
CA LEU A 83 -7.22 -8.27 1.99
C LEU A 83 -6.82 -9.74 1.86
N THR A 84 -7.75 -10.60 1.46
CA THR A 84 -7.47 -12.03 1.25
C THR A 84 -6.47 -12.24 0.11
N ARG A 85 -6.64 -11.53 -1.01
CA ARG A 85 -5.68 -11.57 -2.13
C ARG A 85 -4.32 -11.01 -1.74
N LEU A 86 -4.28 -9.91 -0.99
CA LEU A 86 -3.02 -9.33 -0.51
C LEU A 86 -2.25 -10.32 0.37
N LYS A 87 -2.92 -11.02 1.29
CA LYS A 87 -2.31 -12.08 2.10
C LYS A 87 -1.72 -13.18 1.24
N GLN A 88 -2.45 -13.67 0.23
CA GLN A 88 -1.96 -14.69 -0.70
C GLN A 88 -0.71 -14.24 -1.48
N ILE A 89 -0.67 -12.97 -1.91
CA ILE A 89 0.49 -12.38 -2.59
C ILE A 89 1.68 -12.31 -1.62
N MET A 90 1.46 -11.83 -0.40
CA MET A 90 2.50 -11.77 0.63
C MET A 90 3.06 -13.16 0.92
N ASP A 91 2.21 -14.16 1.14
CA ASP A 91 2.64 -15.54 1.36
C ASP A 91 3.46 -16.05 0.17
N ALA A 92 3.00 -15.86 -1.06
CA ALA A 92 3.75 -16.28 -2.26
C ALA A 92 5.13 -15.60 -2.40
N VAL A 93 5.24 -14.32 -2.03
CA VAL A 93 6.48 -13.54 -2.12
C VAL A 93 7.45 -13.90 -0.98
N PHE A 94 6.94 -14.01 0.26
CA PHE A 94 7.76 -14.16 1.46
C PHE A 94 8.01 -15.61 1.88
N SER A 95 7.16 -16.57 1.47
CA SER A 95 7.40 -18.00 1.69
C SER A 95 8.50 -18.59 0.80
N ARG A 96 9.08 -17.79 -0.11
CA ARG A 96 10.16 -18.19 -1.03
C ARG A 96 11.58 -17.98 -0.51
N ARG A 97 11.80 -17.85 0.81
CA ARG A 97 13.15 -17.99 1.39
C ARG A 97 13.44 -19.46 1.72
N PRO A 98 14.14 -20.22 0.86
CA PRO A 98 14.89 -21.36 1.36
C PRO A 98 16.06 -20.80 2.19
N THR A 99 16.15 -21.23 3.44
CA THR A 99 17.46 -21.43 4.07
C THR A 99 18.17 -22.51 3.27
N ASP A 100 18.77 -22.14 2.14
CA ASP A 100 19.65 -23.02 1.41
C ASP A 100 21.05 -22.89 2.05
N GLY A 101 21.54 -23.99 2.60
CA GLY A 101 22.88 -24.08 3.19
C GLY A 101 22.92 -24.35 4.69
N MET A 102 22.58 -25.56 5.12
CA MET A 102 23.35 -26.29 6.13
C MET A 102 22.94 -27.77 6.12
N GLU A 103 23.34 -28.51 5.09
CA GLU A 103 23.63 -29.94 5.28
C GLU A 103 25.02 -30.03 5.90
N VAL A 104 25.05 -30.43 7.16
CA VAL A 104 26.28 -30.72 7.90
C VAL A 104 26.83 -32.02 7.32
N SER A 105 27.95 -31.93 6.61
CA SER A 105 28.75 -33.11 6.26
C SER A 105 29.45 -33.59 7.53
N GLU A 106 28.95 -34.67 8.14
CA GLU A 106 29.73 -35.42 9.12
C GLU A 106 30.84 -36.18 8.41
N ALA A 107 32.06 -36.06 8.97
CA ALA A 107 33.29 -36.69 8.53
C ALA A 107 33.45 -38.10 9.11
#